data_AF-A0A933IRN9-F1
#
_entry.id   AF-A0A933IRN9-F1
#
_cell.length_a   1.000
_cell.length_b   1.000
_cell.length_c   1.000
_cell.angle_alpha   90.00
_cell.angle_beta   90.00
_cell.angle_gamma   90.00
#
_symmetry.space_group_name_H-M   'P 1'
#
loop_
_entity.id
_entity.type
_entity.pdbx_description
1 polymer ?
#
loop_
_entity_poly.entity_id
_entity_poly.type
_entity_poly.pdbx_seq_one_letter_code
_entity_poly.pdbx_strand_id
1 'polypeptide(L)'
;MTDLLLIQPPIEDFYDTRVRAEPMGLMSLASVLLRSGISAALLDSRGRGGQRTVPAPAVLREAASYSVPGDRSPFRLWGAYRRFGLEDERMWAGITPPLSRKIRSQGAAWTLWCAARGNRSSPALWSV
;
A
#
# COMPACT_ATOMS: atom_id res chain seq x y z
N MET A 1 -16.59 -13.95 -8.82
CA MET A 1 -15.67 -14.26 -7.70
C MET A 1 -14.34 -13.63 -8.04
N THR A 2 -13.53 -13.26 -7.05
CA THR A 2 -12.14 -12.83 -7.33
C THR A 2 -11.24 -14.03 -7.11
N ASP A 3 -10.44 -14.38 -8.10
CA ASP A 3 -9.53 -15.54 -8.08
C ASP A 3 -8.31 -15.27 -7.21
N LEU A 4 -7.88 -14.00 -7.14
CA LEU A 4 -6.65 -13.61 -6.44
C LEU A 4 -6.79 -12.27 -5.71
N LEU A 5 -6.39 -12.24 -4.43
CA LEU A 5 -6.30 -11.01 -3.64
C LEU A 5 -4.84 -10.62 -3.46
N LEU A 6 -4.46 -9.46 -4.00
CA LEU A 6 -3.16 -8.83 -3.79
C LEU A 6 -3.25 -7.95 -2.56
N ILE A 7 -2.32 -8.09 -1.62
CA ILE A 7 -2.35 -7.37 -0.35
C ILE A 7 -1.08 -6.54 -0.22
N GLN A 8 -1.25 -5.24 0.01
CA GLN A 8 -0.20 -4.40 0.56
C GLN A 8 -0.41 -4.34 2.08
N PRO A 9 0.41 -5.03 2.88
CA PRO A 9 0.21 -5.10 4.32
C PRO A 9 0.56 -3.76 5.00
N PRO A 10 0.03 -3.50 6.21
CA PRO A 10 0.60 -2.47 7.06
C PRO A 10 2.07 -2.79 7.34
N ILE A 11 2.85 -1.77 7.67
CA ILE A 11 4.30 -1.92 7.91
C ILE A 11 4.70 -1.27 9.23
N GLU A 12 5.82 -1.72 9.79
CA GLU A 12 6.41 -1.13 10.99
C GLU A 12 7.82 -0.64 10.68
N ASP A 13 8.06 0.66 10.83
CA ASP A 13 9.32 1.30 10.46
C ASP A 13 9.52 2.62 11.23
N PHE A 14 10.71 3.20 11.19
CA PHE A 14 11.01 4.51 11.76
C PHE A 14 10.53 5.69 10.89
N TYR A 15 10.25 5.43 9.62
CA TYR A 15 9.94 6.45 8.64
C TYR A 15 8.98 5.96 7.56
N ASP A 16 8.08 6.85 7.14
CA ASP A 16 7.20 6.63 5.99
C ASP A 16 7.09 7.93 5.17
N THR A 17 6.93 7.78 3.86
CA THR A 17 6.50 8.87 2.98
C THR A 17 5.39 8.40 2.07
N ARG A 18 4.43 9.31 1.83
CA ARG A 18 3.26 9.03 0.99
C ARG A 18 3.63 8.46 -0.39
N VAL A 19 4.69 8.98 -1.02
CA VAL A 19 5.14 8.50 -2.35
C VAL A 19 5.63 7.04 -2.33
N ARG A 20 6.12 6.54 -1.19
CA ARG A 20 6.57 5.15 -1.02
C ARG A 20 5.47 4.21 -0.56
N ALA A 21 4.29 4.74 -0.24
CA ALA A 21 3.14 3.96 0.18
C ALA A 21 2.28 3.50 -1.01
N GLU A 22 2.51 4.00 -2.23
CA GLU A 22 1.74 3.59 -3.42
C GLU A 22 2.06 2.14 -3.84
N PRO A 23 1.07 1.23 -3.95
CA PRO A 23 1.25 -0.18 -4.33
C PRO A 23 1.56 -0.39 -5.82
N MET A 24 2.42 0.44 -6.43
CA MET A 24 2.66 0.43 -7.88
C MET A 24 3.00 -0.96 -8.43
N GLY A 25 3.87 -1.71 -7.73
CA GLY A 25 4.23 -3.07 -8.14
C GLY A 25 3.04 -4.04 -8.14
N LEU A 26 2.16 -3.96 -7.13
CA LEU A 26 0.95 -4.80 -7.08
C LEU A 26 -0.07 -4.37 -8.14
N MET A 27 -0.17 -3.08 -8.44
CA MET A 27 -1.03 -2.57 -9.51
C MET A 27 -0.54 -3.04 -10.89
N SER A 28 0.78 -2.99 -11.13
CA SER A 28 1.39 -3.54 -12.35
C SER A 28 1.09 -5.04 -12.48
N LEU A 29 1.24 -5.81 -11.40
CA LEU A 29 0.91 -7.25 -11.38
C LEU A 29 -0.57 -7.50 -11.65
N ALA A 30 -1.47 -6.77 -10.97
CA ALA A 30 -2.91 -6.86 -11.18
C ALA A 30 -3.29 -6.62 -12.65
N SER A 31 -2.62 -5.67 -13.31
CA SER A 31 -2.87 -5.37 -14.72
C SER A 31 -2.60 -6.57 -15.65
N VAL A 32 -1.52 -7.33 -15.37
CA VAL A 32 -1.15 -8.51 -16.16
C VAL A 32 -2.16 -9.62 -15.91
N LEU A 33 -2.50 -9.88 -14.65
CA LEU A 33 -3.49 -10.91 -14.26
C LEU A 33 -4.85 -10.67 -14.95
N LEU A 34 -5.33 -9.43 -14.92
CA LEU A 34 -6.59 -9.06 -15.57
C LEU A 34 -6.54 -9.26 -17.10
N ARG A 35 -5.42 -8.95 -17.75
CA ARG A 35 -5.24 -9.22 -19.20
C ARG A 35 -5.19 -10.70 -19.53
N SER A 36 -4.70 -11.53 -18.60
CA SER A 36 -4.69 -12.98 -18.71
C SER A 36 -6.03 -13.64 -18.35
N GLY A 37 -7.08 -12.86 -18.07
CA GLY A 37 -8.41 -13.38 -17.72
C GLY A 37 -8.57 -13.82 -16.26
N ILE A 38 -7.57 -13.56 -15.40
CA ILE A 38 -7.63 -13.84 -13.97
C ILE A 38 -8.22 -12.64 -13.25
N SER A 39 -9.27 -12.86 -12.47
CA SER A 39 -9.86 -11.78 -11.68
C SER A 39 -9.01 -11.51 -10.43
N ALA A 40 -8.51 -10.28 -10.31
CA ALA A 40 -7.68 -9.85 -9.19
C ALA A 40 -8.31 -8.67 -8.43
N ALA A 41 -8.13 -8.62 -7.12
CA ALA A 41 -8.46 -7.48 -6.27
C ALA A 41 -7.21 -7.01 -5.51
N LEU A 42 -7.19 -5.73 -5.12
CA LEU A 42 -6.11 -5.13 -4.33
C LEU A 42 -6.65 -4.64 -2.99
N LEU A 43 -6.06 -5.14 -1.91
CA LEU A 43 -6.24 -4.64 -0.55
C LEU A 43 -5.01 -3.83 -0.15
N ASP A 44 -5.10 -2.52 -0.30
CA ASP A 44 -4.12 -1.59 0.25
C ASP A 44 -4.41 -1.33 1.74
N SER A 45 -3.60 -1.94 2.61
CA SER A 45 -3.66 -1.75 4.05
C SER A 45 -2.56 -0.82 4.58
N ARG A 46 -1.63 -0.36 3.74
CA ARG A 46 -0.55 0.57 4.14
C ARG A 46 -0.98 2.02 3.94
N GLY A 47 -1.49 2.34 2.75
CA GLY A 47 -1.96 3.66 2.37
C GLY A 47 -3.27 4.05 3.06
N ARG A 48 -3.99 3.06 3.59
CA ARG A 48 -5.20 3.25 4.39
C ARG A 48 -4.88 3.19 5.88
N GLY A 49 -5.37 4.16 6.66
CA GLY A 49 -5.25 4.17 8.11
C GLY A 49 -4.37 5.30 8.62
N GLY A 50 -3.84 5.11 9.83
CA GLY A 50 -3.03 6.09 10.53
C GLY A 50 -1.63 5.56 10.86
N GLN A 51 -0.86 6.38 11.55
CA GLN A 51 0.41 5.97 12.16
C GLN A 51 0.22 5.83 13.66
N ARG A 52 0.83 4.79 14.25
CA ARG A 52 0.80 4.54 15.69
C ARG A 52 2.20 4.20 16.17
N THR A 53 2.64 4.78 17.27
CA THR A 53 3.91 4.39 17.88
C THR A 53 3.80 2.99 18.46
N VAL A 54 4.75 2.12 18.13
CA VAL A 54 4.83 0.75 18.61
C VAL A 54 6.27 0.48 19.06
N PRO A 55 6.51 -0.46 20.00
CA PRO A 55 7.86 -0.79 20.42
C PRO A 55 8.66 -1.37 19.24
N ALA A 56 9.91 -0.93 19.09
CA ALA A 56 10.81 -1.52 18.10
C ALA A 56 11.07 -3.00 18.43
N PRO A 57 11.10 -3.90 17.42
CA PRO A 57 11.45 -5.30 17.62
C PRO A 57 12.87 -5.42 18.15
N ALA A 58 13.18 -6.52 18.85
CA ALA A 58 14.47 -6.71 19.51
C ALA A 58 15.68 -6.51 18.58
N VAL A 59 15.56 -6.96 17.32
CA VAL A 59 16.59 -6.81 16.28
C VAL A 59 16.88 -5.36 15.91
N LEU A 60 15.92 -4.45 16.14
CA LEU A 60 16.06 -3.01 15.88
C LEU A 60 16.27 -2.19 17.15
N ARG A 61 16.42 -2.82 18.33
CA ARG A 61 16.52 -2.09 19.60
C ARG A 61 17.73 -1.15 19.65
N GLU A 62 18.87 -1.59 19.12
CA GLU A 62 20.06 -0.76 19.02
C GLU A 62 19.81 0.46 18.13
N ALA A 63 19.28 0.26 16.91
CA ALA A 63 18.92 1.35 16.00
C ALA A 63 17.88 2.31 16.62
N ALA A 64 16.90 1.78 17.35
CA ALA A 64 15.89 2.55 18.04
C ALA A 64 16.47 3.43 19.15
N SER A 65 17.56 3.01 19.79
CA SER A 65 18.22 3.80 20.85
C SER A 65 18.76 5.14 20.35
N TYR A 66 19.06 5.24 19.05
CA TYR A 66 19.50 6.48 18.41
C TYR A 66 18.34 7.34 17.87
N SER A 67 17.13 6.80 17.75
CA SER A 67 15.95 7.48 17.21
C SER A 67 15.04 7.96 18.34
N VAL A 68 15.45 9.04 19.01
CA VAL A 68 14.76 9.57 20.19
C VAL A 68 13.43 10.24 19.79
N PRO A 69 12.28 9.76 20.30
CA PRO A 69 10.99 10.36 20.00
C PRO A 69 10.94 11.84 20.42
N GLY A 70 10.61 12.72 19.49
CA GLY A 70 10.46 14.14 19.77
C GLY A 70 11.75 14.96 19.73
N ASP A 71 12.89 14.35 19.36
CA ASP A 71 14.12 15.11 19.14
C ASP A 71 13.92 16.19 18.05
N ARG A 72 14.42 17.38 18.36
CA ARG A 72 14.38 18.58 17.49
C ARG A 72 15.79 19.08 17.15
N SER A 73 16.82 18.34 17.54
CA SER A 73 18.20 18.67 17.22
C SER A 73 18.45 18.69 15.69
N PRO A 74 19.44 19.46 15.20
CA PRO A 74 19.77 19.50 13.78
C PRO A 74 20.24 18.16 13.20
N PHE A 75 20.75 17.27 14.06
CA PHE A 75 21.30 15.96 13.70
C PHE A 75 20.39 14.80 14.11
N ARG A 76 19.11 15.10 14.41
CA ARG A 76 18.15 14.06 14.78
C ARG A 76 18.04 13.00 13.70
N LEU A 77 17.95 11.76 14.11
CA LEU A 77 17.58 10.65 13.23
C LEU A 77 16.06 10.64 13.01
N TRP A 78 15.55 9.49 12.61
CA TRP A 78 14.12 9.28 12.43
C TRP A 78 13.34 9.44 13.75
N GLY A 79 12.02 9.53 13.61
CA GLY A 79 11.15 9.60 14.78
C GLY A 79 11.04 8.25 15.50
N ALA A 80 10.02 8.13 16.35
CA ALA A 80 9.70 6.86 16.98
C ALA A 80 9.43 5.77 15.94
N TYR A 81 9.75 4.52 16.29
CA TYR A 81 9.29 3.35 15.55
C TYR A 81 7.77 3.29 15.55
N ARG A 82 7.17 3.12 14.37
CA ARG A 82 5.73 3.26 14.16
C ARG A 82 5.21 2.18 13.26
N ARG A 83 3.97 1.80 13.52
CA ARG A 83 3.14 1.04 12.60
C ARG A 83 2.35 1.99 11.70
N PHE A 84 2.46 1.80 10.40
CA PHE A 84 1.73 2.54 9.37
C PHE A 84 0.69 1.65 8.72
N GLY A 85 -0.53 2.17 8.63
CA GLY A 85 -1.63 1.53 7.93
C GLY A 85 -2.77 1.08 8.85
N LEU A 86 -3.50 0.08 8.38
CA LEU A 86 -4.65 -0.51 9.08
C LEU A 86 -4.20 -1.34 10.29
N GLU A 87 -5.11 -1.40 11.26
CA GLU A 87 -5.04 -2.36 12.36
C GLU A 87 -5.35 -3.76 11.86
N ASP A 88 -4.87 -4.76 12.60
CA ASP A 88 -4.97 -6.17 12.22
C ASP A 88 -6.42 -6.57 12.00
N GLU A 89 -7.32 -6.21 12.90
CA GLU A 89 -8.75 -6.53 12.81
C GLU A 89 -9.37 -6.00 11.51
N ARG A 90 -8.97 -4.78 11.10
CA ARG A 90 -9.51 -4.17 9.88
C ARG A 90 -8.91 -4.78 8.62
N MET A 91 -7.64 -5.16 8.66
CA MET A 91 -6.96 -5.88 7.59
C MET A 91 -7.54 -7.29 7.43
N TRP A 92 -7.69 -8.04 8.52
CA TRP A 92 -8.33 -9.36 8.55
C TRP A 92 -9.78 -9.32 8.06
N ALA A 93 -10.55 -8.30 8.43
CA ALA A 93 -11.90 -8.10 7.89
C ALA A 93 -11.92 -7.81 6.38
N GLY A 94 -10.84 -7.25 5.82
CA GLY A 94 -10.67 -7.06 4.38
C GLY A 94 -10.24 -8.32 3.63
N ILE A 95 -9.57 -9.25 4.31
CA ILE A 95 -9.19 -10.56 3.79
C ILE A 95 -10.37 -11.54 3.89
N THR A 96 -11.14 -11.46 4.97
CA THR A 96 -12.21 -12.40 5.29
C THR A 96 -13.47 -12.07 4.47
N PRO A 97 -14.06 -13.04 3.74
CA PRO A 97 -15.22 -12.83 2.86
C PRO A 97 -16.50 -12.34 3.60
N PRO A 98 -17.52 -11.83 2.89
CA PRO A 98 -18.17 -12.59 1.82
C PRO A 98 -17.71 -12.13 0.43
N LEU A 99 -17.24 -13.10 -0.36
CA LEU A 99 -16.67 -12.96 -1.71
C LEU A 99 -17.74 -12.60 -2.77
N SER A 100 -18.82 -11.92 -2.36
CA SER A 100 -19.98 -11.57 -3.19
C SER A 100 -20.12 -10.07 -3.47
N ARG A 101 -19.31 -9.19 -2.88
CA ARG A 101 -19.31 -7.78 -3.31
C ARG A 101 -18.44 -7.60 -4.55
N LYS A 102 -19.10 -7.59 -5.71
CA LYS A 102 -18.60 -7.01 -6.97
C LYS A 102 -17.99 -5.64 -6.65
N ILE A 103 -16.66 -5.57 -6.50
CA ILE A 103 -15.96 -4.29 -6.45
C ILE A 103 -16.11 -3.70 -7.85
N ARG A 104 -17.00 -2.72 -7.99
CA ARG A 104 -17.07 -1.88 -9.17
C ARG A 104 -15.70 -1.23 -9.35
N SER A 105 -15.01 -1.64 -10.41
CA SER A 105 -14.03 -0.88 -11.19
C SER A 105 -13.38 0.31 -10.49
N GLN A 106 -12.30 0.05 -9.72
CA GLN A 106 -11.25 1.07 -9.56
C GLN A 106 -10.45 1.29 -10.84
N GLY A 107 -10.70 0.50 -11.91
CA GLY A 107 -10.22 0.80 -13.25
C GLY A 107 -10.61 2.20 -13.73
N ALA A 108 -11.78 2.72 -13.33
CA ALA A 108 -12.19 4.09 -13.67
C ALA A 108 -11.30 5.16 -13.02
N ALA A 109 -10.81 4.93 -11.79
CA ALA A 109 -9.94 5.88 -11.11
C ALA A 109 -8.55 5.95 -11.77
N TRP A 110 -8.06 4.84 -12.34
CA TRP A 110 -6.80 4.81 -13.08
C TRP A 110 -6.93 5.44 -14.47
N THR A 111 -8.00 5.12 -15.21
CA THR A 111 -8.29 5.78 -16.49
C THR A 111 -8.48 7.28 -16.31
N LEU A 112 -9.13 7.71 -15.22
CA LEU A 112 -9.27 9.12 -14.85
C LEU A 112 -7.94 9.74 -14.39
N TRP A 113 -7.09 9.02 -13.66
CA TRP A 113 -5.77 9.52 -13.24
C TRP A 113 -4.79 9.65 -14.43
N CYS A 114 -4.80 8.70 -15.37
CA CYS A 114 -4.07 8.78 -16.63
C CYS A 114 -4.61 9.90 -17.54
N ALA A 115 -5.94 10.06 -17.62
CA ALA A 115 -6.58 11.12 -18.40
C ALA A 115 -6.34 12.52 -17.80
N ALA A 116 -6.36 12.66 -16.46
CA ALA A 116 -6.18 13.94 -15.76
C ALA A 116 -4.76 14.51 -15.85
N ARG A 117 -3.74 13.69 -16.16
CA ARG A 117 -2.36 14.15 -16.41
C ARG A 117 -2.00 14.32 -17.88
N GLY A 118 -2.97 14.27 -18.80
CA GLY A 118 -2.72 14.54 -20.21
C GLY A 118 -1.81 13.53 -20.91
N ASN A 119 -1.60 12.33 -20.34
CA ASN A 119 -0.85 11.28 -21.02
C ASN A 119 -1.78 10.57 -22.01
N ARG A 120 -1.85 11.08 -23.25
CA ARG A 120 -2.51 10.43 -24.39
C ARG A 120 -1.66 9.29 -24.93
N SER A 121 -1.29 8.30 -24.12
CA SER A 121 -0.83 7.03 -24.66
C SER A 121 -2.06 6.22 -25.04
N SER A 122 -2.44 6.31 -26.32
CA SER A 122 -3.46 5.48 -26.96
C SER A 122 -3.28 3.99 -26.63
N PRO A 123 -4.36 3.19 -26.57
CA PRO A 123 -4.29 1.73 -26.35
C PRO A 123 -3.57 0.94 -27.47
N ALA A 124 -3.05 1.61 -28.51
CA ALA A 124 -2.51 1.01 -29.72
C ALA A 124 -0.99 0.73 -29.69
N LEU A 125 -0.30 0.94 -28.56
CA LEU A 125 1.16 0.86 -28.49
C LEU A 125 1.75 -0.31 -27.70
N TRP A 126 0.95 -1.29 -27.28
CA TRP A 126 1.46 -2.45 -26.52
C TRP A 126 0.91 -3.77 -27.03
N SER A 127 0.89 -3.93 -28.35
CA SER A 127 0.81 -5.23 -29.02
C SER A 127 2.22 -5.70 -29.38
N VAL A 128 2.95 -6.21 -28.39
CA VAL A 128 4.04 -7.19 -28.54
C VAL A 128 4.01 -8.12 -27.33
#